data_AF-A0A391P465-F1
#
_entry.id   AF-A0A391P465-F1
#
_cell.length_a   1.000
_cell.length_b   1.000
_cell.length_c   1.000
_cell.angle_alpha   90.00
_cell.angle_beta   90.00
_cell.angle_gamma   90.00
#
_symmetry.space_group_name_H-M   'P 1'
#
loop_
_entity.id
_entity.type
_entity.pdbx_description
1 polymer ?
#
loop_
_entity_poly.entity_id
_entity_poly.type
_entity_poly.pdbx_seq_one_letter_code
_entity_poly.pdbx_strand_id
1 'polypeptide(L)' 'MRIVSQDGCYDIPYDQAVLNRIGTTISAKTNTGDLILLAQYHKEEKAIKAMEMCAGKYEAWEVTVFKFPKDSEVEV' A
#
# COMPACT_ATOMS: atom_id res chain seq x y z
N MET A 1 -3.26 -10.78 -5.53
CA MET A 1 -2.42 -10.29 -4.41
C MET A 1 -3.33 -9.68 -3.34
N ARG A 2 -3.06 -9.88 -2.05
CA ARG A 2 -3.74 -9.20 -0.93
C ARG A 2 -2.88 -8.04 -0.47
N ILE A 3 -3.48 -6.91 -0.12
CA ILE A 3 -2.83 -5.72 0.42
C ILE A 3 -3.17 -5.61 1.90
N VAL A 4 -2.13 -5.59 2.72
CA VAL A 4 -2.24 -5.44 4.16
C VAL A 4 -1.74 -4.05 4.55
N SER A 5 -2.52 -3.32 5.35
CA SER A 5 -2.11 -2.03 5.88
C SER A 5 -0.85 -2.18 6.74
N GLN A 6 -0.11 -1.08 6.87
CA GLN A 6 1.14 -0.99 7.61
C GLN A 6 1.00 -1.46 9.07
N ASP A 7 -0.14 -1.15 9.70
CA ASP A 7 -0.50 -1.61 11.05
C ASP A 7 -1.06 -3.05 11.08
N GLY A 8 -1.46 -3.60 9.94
CA GLY A 8 -2.07 -4.93 9.81
C GLY A 8 -3.57 -4.98 10.09
N CYS A 9 -4.24 -3.84 10.33
CA CYS A 9 -5.67 -3.78 10.63
C CYS A 9 -6.54 -4.12 9.40
N TYR A 10 -6.10 -3.70 8.21
CA TYR A 10 -6.81 -3.92 6.96
C TYR A 10 -6.08 -4.94 6.11
N ASP A 11 -6.83 -5.90 5.57
CA ASP A 11 -6.35 -6.91 4.64
C ASP A 11 -7.38 -7.05 3.52
N ILE A 12 -7.07 -6.49 2.35
CA ILE A 12 -8.00 -6.34 1.24
C ILE A 12 -7.45 -7.01 -0.03
N PRO A 13 -8.28 -7.66 -0.86
CA PRO A 13 -7.86 -8.12 -2.17
C PRO A 13 -7.49 -6.93 -3.07
N TYR A 14 -6.36 -7.02 -3.79
CA TYR A 14 -5.87 -5.95 -4.67
C TYR A 14 -6.85 -5.62 -5.81
N ASP A 15 -7.59 -6.62 -6.30
CA ASP A 15 -8.59 -6.50 -7.36
C ASP A 15 -9.92 -5.87 -6.89
N GLN A 16 -10.08 -5.65 -5.58
CA GLN A 16 -11.30 -5.06 -4.99
C GLN A 16 -11.10 -3.62 -4.52
N ALA A 17 -9.95 -3.01 -4.81
CA ALA A 17 -9.64 -1.65 -4.41
C ALA A 17 -8.77 -0.90 -5.41
N VAL A 18 -8.94 0.41 -5.44
CA VAL A 18 -8.03 1.33 -6.14
C VAL A 18 -7.10 1.95 -5.11
N LEU A 19 -5.78 1.73 -5.28
CA LEU A 19 -4.77 2.36 -4.45
C LEU A 19 -4.47 3.77 -4.93
N ASN A 20 -4.36 4.71 -4.00
CA ASN A 20 -4.00 6.10 -4.28
C ASN A 20 -2.94 6.57 -3.27
N ARG A 21 -1.99 7.37 -3.74
CA ARG A 21 -1.04 8.09 -2.89
C ARG A 21 -1.32 9.59 -2.97
N ILE A 22 -1.41 10.24 -1.81
CA ILE A 22 -1.52 11.70 -1.70
C ILE A 22 -0.49 12.15 -0.67
N GLY A 23 0.54 12.88 -1.13
CA GLY A 23 1.67 13.26 -0.29
C GLY A 23 2.30 12.03 0.38
N THR A 24 2.34 12.02 1.71
CA THR A 24 2.96 10.93 2.47
C THR A 24 2.02 9.77 2.84
N THR A 25 0.78 9.80 2.33
CA THR A 25 -0.28 8.85 2.69
C THR A 25 -0.62 7.95 1.51
N ILE A 26 -0.79 6.65 1.78
CA ILE A 26 -1.33 5.67 0.83
C ILE A 26 -2.67 5.15 1.36
N SER A 27 -3.68 5.18 0.50
CA SER A 27 -5.04 4.73 0.83
C SER A 27 -5.62 3.81 -0.25
N ALA A 28 -6.56 2.97 0.13
CA ALA A 28 -7.40 2.18 -0.77
C ALA A 28 -8.82 2.75 -0.81
N LYS A 29 -9.38 2.92 -2.00
CA LYS A 29 -10.82 3.06 -2.19
C LYS A 29 -11.39 1.71 -2.61
N THR A 30 -12.21 1.10 -1.77
CA THR A 30 -12.83 -0.20 -2.06
C THR A 30 -14.01 -0.05 -3.03
N ASN A 31 -14.48 -1.18 -3.58
CA ASN A 31 -15.68 -1.23 -4.41
C ASN A 31 -16.97 -0.82 -3.66
N THR A 32 -16.99 -0.90 -2.33
CA THR A 32 -18.10 -0.39 -1.48
C THR A 32 -18.06 1.13 -1.31
N GLY A 33 -16.98 1.79 -1.75
CA GLY A 33 -16.79 3.23 -1.62
C GLY A 33 -16.03 3.65 -0.36
N ASP A 34 -15.63 2.69 0.50
CA ASP A 34 -14.87 2.98 1.72
C ASP A 34 -13.46 3.46 1.37
N LEU A 35 -13.00 4.49 2.07
CA LEU A 35 -11.62 4.97 1.98
C LEU A 35 -10.84 4.47 3.19
N ILE A 36 -9.90 3.58 2.95
CA ILE A 36 -9.08 2.92 3.95
C ILE A 36 -7.67 3.50 3.93
N LEU A 37 -7.18 3.95 5.08
CA LEU A 37 -5.78 4.32 5.25
C LEU A 37 -4.92 3.05 5.31
N LEU A 38 -3.98 2.89 4.39
CA LEU A 38 -3.10 1.72 4.34
C LEU A 38 -1.75 1.99 4.95
N ALA A 39 -1.17 3.16 4.71
CA ALA A 39 0.13 3.52 5.25
C ALA A 39 0.31 5.03 5.30
N GLN A 40 1.12 5.48 6.26
CA GLN A 40 1.58 6.85 6.34
C GLN A 40 3.09 6.86 6.55
N TYR A 41 3.76 7.76 5.84
CA TYR A 41 5.21 7.94 5.88
C TYR A 41 5.57 9.35 6.35
N HIS A 42 6.81 9.51 6.78
CA HIS A 42 7.34 10.81 7.19
C HIS A 42 7.68 11.70 5.99
N LYS A 43 8.03 11.09 4.85
CA LYS A 43 8.44 11.78 3.62
C LYS A 43 7.65 11.27 2.41
N GLU A 44 7.48 12.13 1.42
CA GLU A 44 6.73 11.79 0.20
C GLU A 44 7.47 10.75 -0.64
N GLU A 45 8.80 10.84 -0.70
CA GLU A 45 9.65 9.90 -1.43
C GLU A 45 9.53 8.47 -0.88
N LYS A 46 9.34 8.33 0.45
CA LYS A 46 9.08 7.03 1.07
C LYS A 46 7.73 6.46 0.65
N ALA A 47 6.69 7.30 0.61
CA ALA A 47 5.38 6.87 0.14
C ALA A 47 5.41 6.47 -1.35
N ILE A 48 6.16 7.20 -2.19
CA ILE A 48 6.38 6.85 -3.60
C ILE A 48 7.06 5.48 -3.70
N LYS A 49 8.20 5.29 -3.02
CA LYS A 49 8.95 4.04 -3.05
C LYS A 49 8.13 2.84 -2.56
N ALA A 50 7.33 3.02 -1.50
CA ALA A 50 6.44 1.98 -1.00
C ALA A 50 5.35 1.60 -2.01
N MET A 51 4.81 2.58 -2.75
CA MET A 51 3.83 2.33 -3.81
C MET A 51 4.47 1.60 -5.00
N GLU A 52 5.71 1.96 -5.38
CA GLU A 52 6.48 1.25 -6.41
C GLU A 52 6.79 -0.19 -6.01
N MET A 53 7.15 -0.45 -4.74
CA MET A 53 7.33 -1.82 -4.22
C MET A 53 6.06 -2.65 -4.36
N CYS A 54 4.90 -2.08 -4.03
CA CYS A 54 3.61 -2.74 -4.19
C CYS A 54 3.32 -3.08 -5.67
N ALA A 55 3.56 -2.13 -6.58
CA ALA A 55 3.35 -2.31 -8.01
C ALA A 55 4.30 -3.37 -8.60
N GLY A 56 5.59 -3.32 -8.27
CA GLY A 56 6.59 -4.28 -8.74
C GLY A 56 6.28 -5.71 -8.28
N LYS A 57 5.79 -5.89 -7.05
CA LYS A 57 5.34 -7.20 -6.55
C LYS A 57 4.13 -7.75 -7.28
N TYR A 58 3.23 -6.86 -7.72
CA TYR A 58 2.10 -7.23 -8.57
C TYR A 58 2.56 -7.67 -9.96
N GLU A 59 3.42 -6.89 -10.62
CA GLU A 59 3.93 -7.17 -11.97
C GLU A 59 4.72 -8.48 -12.04
N ALA A 60 5.52 -8.76 -11.01
CA ALA A 60 6.33 -9.97 -10.95
C ALA A 60 5.54 -11.23 -10.54
N TRP A 61 4.26 -11.09 -10.14
CA TRP A 61 3.43 -12.17 -9.59
C TRP A 61 4.09 -12.93 -8.42
N GLU A 62 5.05 -12.29 -7.73
CA GLU A 62 5.95 -12.91 -6.78
C GLU A 62 5.29 -13.26 -5.44
N VAL A 63 4.23 -12.54 -5.08
CA VAL A 63 3.62 -12.64 -3.75
C VAL A 63 2.11 -12.73 -3.80
N THR A 64 1.58 -13.57 -2.93
CA THR A 64 0.14 -13.67 -2.67
C THR A 64 -0.33 -12.56 -1.73
N VAL A 65 0.54 -12.05 -0.85
CA VAL A 65 0.24 -11.01 0.15
C VAL A 65 1.37 -9.98 0.18
N PHE A 66 1.02 -8.70 0.13
CA PHE A 66 1.92 -7.56 0.30
C PHE A 66 1.44 -6.73 1.48
N LYS A 67 2.30 -6.54 2.48
CA LYS A 67 2.07 -5.62 3.59
C LYS A 67 2.88 -4.36 3.35
N PHE A 68 2.24 -3.19 3.47
CA PHE A 68 2.98 -1.94 3.37
C PHE A 68 4.05 -1.86 4.46
N PRO A 69 5.32 -1.53 4.10
CA PRO A 69 6.40 -1.44 5.06
C PRO A 69 6.20 -0.29 6.05
N LYS A 70 6.81 -0.41 7.23
CA LYS A 70 6.93 0.69 8.19
C LYS A 70 7.83 1.78 7.62
N ASP A 71 7.68 3.00 8.12
CA ASP A 71 8.52 4.12 7.68
C ASP A 71 10.02 3.85 7.82
N SER A 72 10.45 3.16 8.87
CA SER A 72 11.84 2.78 9.11
C SER A 72 12.39 1.74 8.14
N GLU A 73 11.52 1.02 7.42
CA GLU A 73 11.88 -0.05 6.49
C GLU A 73 12.00 0.47 5.05
N VAL A 74 11.61 1.73 4.80
CA VAL A 74 11.73 2.38 3.49
C VAL A 74 12.90 3.35 3.51
N GLU A 75 14.00 2.96 2.86
CA GLU A 75 15.17 3.82 2.62
C GLU A 75 14.94 4.71 1.40
N VAL A 76 15.39 5.97 1.42
CA VAL A 76 15.33 6.91 0.29
C VAL A 76 16.71 7.49 0.08
#